data_AF-A0A0F9FW31-F1
#
_entry.id   AF-A0A0F9FW31-F1
#
_cell.length_a   1.000
_cell.length_b   1.000
_cell.length_c   1.000
_cell.angle_alpha   90.00
_cell.angle_beta   90.00
_cell.angle_gamma   90.00
#
_symmetry.space_group_name_H-M   'P 1'
#
loop_
_entity.id
_entity.type
_entity.pdbx_description
1 polymer ?
#
loop_
_entity_poly.entity_id
_entity_poly.type
_entity_poly.pdbx_seq_one_letter_code
_entity_poly.pdbx_strand_id
1 'polypeptide(L)'
;MNDVIIQDILYKKIDVVFINEKISLPLKIQEQIDYYWLKLLKDGKTLRRGDVFTISAIETGNSKLKIEVKLTDYAHYMATFHNIIDKKYFCKIIYTAALVETLEKKIIIGEMAPNTSTPGRLQFPGGGLDKNDIEKNNINLNKNITKEIKEELGIDINYKEHVSYFKQHFLKTGGIHDF
;
A
#
# COMPACT_ATOMS: atom_id res chain seq x y z
N MET A 1 20.82 -3.32 -5.24
CA MET A 1 19.47 -3.46 -4.67
C MET A 1 19.43 -2.59 -3.44
N ASN A 2 18.34 -1.87 -3.21
CA ASN A 2 18.18 -1.16 -1.94
C ASN A 2 17.89 -2.19 -0.87
N ASP A 3 18.56 -2.10 0.27
CA ASP A 3 18.33 -3.00 1.40
C ASP A 3 16.89 -2.87 1.90
N VAL A 4 16.35 -3.98 2.42
CA VAL A 4 15.08 -3.93 3.14
C VAL A 4 15.36 -3.36 4.53
N ILE A 5 14.68 -2.27 4.86
CA ILE A 5 14.85 -1.59 6.14
C ILE A 5 13.54 -1.74 6.90
N ILE A 6 13.61 -2.30 8.11
CA ILE A 6 12.48 -2.41 9.04
C ILE A 6 12.85 -1.57 10.26
N GLN A 7 12.07 -0.54 10.53
CA GLN A 7 12.30 0.38 11.64
C GLN A 7 11.19 0.22 12.67
N ASP A 8 11.57 0.15 13.94
CA ASP A 8 10.64 0.30 15.06
C ASP A 8 10.10 1.74 15.07
N ILE A 9 8.77 1.87 15.11
CA ILE A 9 8.06 3.15 15.14
C ILE A 9 7.16 3.30 16.38
N LEU A 10 7.37 2.50 17.43
CA LEU A 10 6.50 2.47 18.62
C LEU A 10 6.27 3.85 19.26
N TYR A 11 7.26 4.75 19.14
CA TYR A 11 7.24 6.11 19.66
C TYR A 11 7.29 7.19 18.58
N LYS A 12 7.18 6.80 17.30
CA LYS A 12 7.22 7.73 16.16
C LYS A 12 5.82 7.91 15.60
N LYS A 13 5.34 9.15 15.57
CA LYS A 13 4.04 9.48 14.97
C LYS A 13 4.15 9.44 13.45
N ILE A 14 3.32 8.64 12.79
CA ILE A 14 3.24 8.60 11.33
C ILE A 14 1.97 9.33 10.88
N ASP A 15 2.13 10.45 10.19
CA ASP A 15 1.02 11.22 9.62
C ASP A 15 1.05 11.07 8.10
N VAL A 16 0.01 10.46 7.53
CA VAL A 16 -0.18 10.38 6.07
C VAL A 16 -1.23 11.42 5.67
N VAL A 17 -0.80 12.47 4.99
CA VAL A 17 -1.63 13.61 4.62
C VAL A 17 -2.05 13.47 3.16
N PHE A 18 -3.36 13.47 2.93
CA PHE A 18 -3.91 13.48 1.58
C PHE A 18 -3.98 14.91 1.06
N ILE A 19 -3.28 15.15 -0.05
CA ILE A 19 -3.39 16.38 -0.85
C ILE A 19 -4.41 16.09 -1.95
N ASN A 20 -5.56 16.78 -1.93
CA ASN A 20 -6.70 16.54 -2.82
C ASN A 20 -6.45 17.01 -4.26
N GLU A 21 -5.42 16.45 -4.88
CA GLU A 21 -4.94 16.73 -6.22
C GLU A 21 -4.48 15.42 -6.86
N LYS A 22 -4.49 15.37 -8.19
CA LYS A 22 -3.81 14.32 -8.94
C LYS A 22 -2.37 14.72 -9.19
N ILE A 23 -1.45 13.76 -9.22
CA ILE A 23 -0.08 14.02 -9.67
C ILE A 23 -0.09 14.53 -11.12
N SER A 24 0.84 15.42 -11.43
CA SER A 24 1.11 15.85 -12.80
C SER A 24 2.32 15.08 -13.32
N LEU A 25 2.12 14.29 -14.38
CA LEU A 25 3.18 13.59 -15.08
C LEU A 25 3.47 14.30 -16.41
N PRO A 26 4.73 14.30 -16.89
CA PRO A 26 5.02 14.77 -18.23
C PRO A 26 4.23 13.96 -19.27
N LEU A 27 3.76 14.63 -20.32
CA LEU A 27 2.92 14.02 -21.36
C LEU A 27 3.50 12.69 -21.88
N LYS A 28 4.80 12.66 -22.17
CA LYS A 28 5.50 11.45 -22.64
C LYS A 28 5.39 10.26 -21.68
N ILE A 29 5.40 10.50 -20.37
CA ILE A 29 5.27 9.45 -19.35
C ILE A 29 3.82 8.97 -19.28
N GLN A 30 2.86 9.90 -19.35
CA GLN A 30 1.44 9.57 -19.39
C GLN A 30 1.11 8.69 -20.60
N GLU A 31 1.63 9.02 -21.78
CA GLU A 31 1.47 8.23 -23.01
C GLU A 31 2.04 6.80 -22.88
N GLN A 32 3.19 6.63 -22.21
CA GLN A 32 3.76 5.31 -21.95
C GLN A 32 2.86 4.46 -21.04
N ILE A 33 2.32 5.06 -19.98
CA ILE A 33 1.39 4.40 -19.05
C ILE A 33 0.13 3.98 -19.80
N ASP A 34 -0.46 4.89 -20.57
CA ASP A 34 -1.71 4.63 -21.29
C ASP A 34 -1.54 3.57 -22.38
N TYR A 35 -0.43 3.62 -23.12
CA TYR A 35 -0.10 2.58 -24.11
C TYR A 35 0.04 1.21 -23.47
N TYR A 36 0.77 1.12 -22.35
CA TYR A 36 0.93 -0.14 -21.62
C TYR A 36 -0.38 -0.67 -21.07
N TRP A 37 -1.23 0.20 -20.53
CA TRP A 37 -2.55 -0.17 -20.04
C TRP A 37 -3.43 -0.76 -21.15
N LEU A 38 -3.49 -0.11 -22.31
CA LEU A 38 -4.22 -0.62 -23.47
C LEU A 38 -3.69 -1.99 -23.94
N LYS A 39 -2.37 -2.19 -23.90
CA LYS A 39 -1.77 -3.49 -24.20
C LYS A 39 -2.24 -4.58 -23.22
N LEU A 40 -2.25 -4.32 -21.91
CA LEU A 40 -2.75 -5.28 -20.92
C LEU A 40 -4.21 -5.68 -21.18
N LEU A 41 -5.07 -4.71 -21.51
CA LEU A 41 -6.48 -4.99 -21.84
C LEU A 41 -6.59 -5.82 -23.13
N LYS A 42 -5.79 -5.51 -24.15
CA LYS A 42 -5.75 -6.26 -25.41
C LYS A 42 -5.27 -7.70 -25.22
N ASP A 43 -4.36 -7.92 -24.28
CA ASP A 43 -3.84 -9.24 -23.89
C ASP A 43 -4.84 -10.03 -23.01
N GLY A 44 -6.08 -9.55 -22.88
CA GLY A 44 -7.19 -10.25 -22.23
C GLY A 44 -7.25 -10.08 -20.71
N LYS A 45 -6.49 -9.15 -20.12
CA LYS A 45 -6.57 -8.88 -18.68
C LYS A 45 -7.87 -8.16 -18.34
N THR A 46 -8.61 -8.66 -17.36
CA THR A 46 -9.87 -8.07 -16.87
C THR A 46 -9.66 -7.05 -15.74
N LEU A 47 -8.61 -6.22 -15.86
CA LEU A 47 -8.24 -5.25 -14.84
C LEU A 47 -9.08 -3.97 -14.94
N ARG A 48 -9.30 -3.30 -13.79
CA ARG A 48 -9.96 -1.99 -13.72
C ARG A 48 -8.96 -0.90 -13.37
N ARG A 49 -9.07 0.26 -14.01
CA ARG A 49 -8.23 1.44 -13.73
C ARG A 49 -8.85 2.27 -12.61
N GLY A 50 -8.59 1.86 -11.37
CA GLY A 50 -9.02 2.58 -10.17
C GLY A 50 -8.05 3.67 -9.75
N ASP A 51 -8.50 4.54 -8.84
CA ASP A 51 -7.64 5.52 -8.18
C ASP A 51 -6.62 4.82 -7.26
N VAL A 52 -5.41 5.38 -7.19
CA VAL A 52 -4.33 4.92 -6.31
C VAL A 52 -3.70 6.13 -5.64
N PHE A 53 -3.24 5.99 -4.40
CA PHE A 53 -2.43 7.01 -3.74
C PHE A 53 -0.95 6.80 -4.03
N THR A 54 -0.25 7.88 -4.36
CA THR A 54 1.20 7.88 -4.49
C THR A 54 1.82 8.95 -3.60
N ILE A 55 2.96 8.63 -3.00
CA ILE A 55 3.74 9.56 -2.19
C ILE A 55 4.26 10.69 -3.08
N SER A 56 4.00 11.93 -2.67
CA SER A 56 4.53 13.14 -3.32
C SER A 56 5.64 13.80 -2.51
N ALA A 57 5.65 13.63 -1.19
CA ALA A 57 6.70 14.15 -0.32
C ALA A 57 6.83 13.32 0.97
N ILE A 58 8.03 13.30 1.53
CA ILE A 58 8.32 12.69 2.83
C ILE A 58 9.14 13.70 3.65
N GLU A 59 8.63 14.07 4.82
CA GLU A 59 9.34 14.89 5.80
C GLU A 59 9.64 14.02 7.03
N THR A 60 10.93 13.82 7.31
CA THR A 60 11.37 13.00 8.46
C THR A 60 11.87 13.89 9.58
N GLY A 61 11.24 13.78 10.75
CA GLY A 61 11.73 14.32 12.01
C GLY A 61 12.01 13.22 13.03
N ASN A 62 12.53 13.61 14.19
CA ASN A 62 12.93 12.67 15.26
C ASN A 62 11.73 11.88 15.82
N SER A 63 10.63 12.55 16.14
CA SER A 63 9.42 11.96 16.72
C SER A 63 8.25 11.82 15.75
N LYS A 64 8.41 12.28 14.50
CA LYS A 64 7.34 12.35 13.51
C LYS A 64 7.85 12.03 12.10
N LEU A 65 7.08 11.23 11.36
CA LEU A 65 7.19 11.08 9.91
C LEU A 65 5.91 11.65 9.30
N LYS A 66 6.04 12.64 8.42
CA LYS A 66 4.92 13.14 7.62
C LYS A 66 5.11 12.67 6.18
N ILE A 67 4.09 12.03 5.63
CA ILE A 67 4.06 11.55 4.25
C ILE A 67 2.90 12.24 3.55
N GLU A 68 3.18 12.97 2.49
CA GLU A 68 2.13 13.54 1.65
C GLU A 68 1.83 12.59 0.50
N VAL A 69 0.56 12.36 0.24
CA VAL A 69 0.10 11.54 -0.88
C VAL A 69 -0.87 12.31 -1.76
N LYS A 70 -0.81 12.04 -3.06
CA LYS A 70 -1.70 12.55 -4.10
C LYS A 70 -2.37 11.39 -4.83
N LEU A 71 -3.43 11.70 -5.57
CA LEU A 71 -4.09 10.70 -6.42
C LEU A 71 -3.28 10.45 -7.70
N THR A 72 -3.27 9.20 -8.11
CA THR A 72 -2.90 8.70 -9.44
C THR A 72 -3.85 7.55 -9.77
N ASP A 73 -3.45 6.60 -10.60
CA ASP A 73 -4.29 5.46 -10.95
C ASP A 73 -3.52 4.13 -11.01
N TYR A 74 -4.30 3.06 -11.09
CA TYR A 74 -3.78 1.70 -11.13
C TYR A 74 -2.94 1.41 -12.38
N ALA A 75 -3.18 2.11 -13.49
CA ALA A 75 -2.35 1.95 -14.69
C ALA A 75 -0.92 2.46 -14.43
N HIS A 76 -0.79 3.59 -13.71
CA HIS A 76 0.50 4.12 -13.30
C HIS A 76 1.25 3.16 -12.34
N TYR A 77 0.55 2.58 -11.37
CA TYR A 77 1.12 1.55 -10.50
C TYR A 77 1.60 0.33 -11.30
N MET A 78 0.80 -0.16 -12.25
CA MET A 78 1.19 -1.31 -13.09
C MET A 78 2.38 -1.01 -14.00
N ALA A 79 2.42 0.19 -14.60
CA ALA A 79 3.57 0.63 -15.39
C ALA A 79 4.85 0.71 -14.54
N THR A 80 4.72 1.15 -13.28
CA THR A 80 5.82 1.16 -12.30
C THR A 80 6.27 -0.26 -11.96
N PHE A 81 5.34 -1.15 -11.60
CA PHE A 81 5.61 -2.54 -11.23
C PHE A 81 6.36 -3.31 -12.32
N HIS A 82 6.05 -3.02 -13.59
CA HIS A 82 6.68 -3.64 -14.75
C HIS A 82 7.86 -2.84 -15.35
N ASN A 83 8.35 -1.80 -14.65
CA ASN A 83 9.46 -0.94 -15.08
C ASN A 83 9.28 -0.35 -16.51
N ILE A 84 8.06 0.06 -16.85
CA ILE A 84 7.72 0.63 -18.17
C ILE A 84 8.15 2.09 -18.30
N ILE A 85 8.15 2.82 -17.18
CA ILE A 85 8.47 4.25 -17.10
C ILE A 85 9.81 4.48 -16.37
N ASP A 86 10.34 5.70 -16.44
CA ASP A 86 11.55 6.08 -15.70
C ASP A 86 11.29 6.09 -14.18
N LYS A 87 12.27 5.58 -13.41
CA LYS A 87 12.22 5.44 -11.94
C LYS A 87 11.86 6.72 -11.20
N LYS A 88 12.27 7.88 -11.71
CA LYS A 88 11.94 9.18 -11.08
C LYS A 88 10.44 9.52 -11.12
N TYR A 89 9.67 8.82 -11.95
CA TYR A 89 8.22 8.96 -12.05
C TYR A 89 7.46 7.79 -11.43
N PHE A 90 8.14 6.85 -10.76
CA PHE A 90 7.48 5.69 -10.18
C PHE A 90 6.35 6.09 -9.23
N CYS A 91 5.24 5.38 -9.35
CA CYS A 91 4.14 5.41 -8.41
C CYS A 91 4.60 4.78 -7.10
N LYS A 92 4.87 5.62 -6.09
CA LYS A 92 5.32 5.17 -4.77
C LYS A 92 4.12 4.97 -3.83
N ILE A 93 3.71 3.75 -3.51
CA ILE A 93 2.51 3.46 -2.73
C ILE A 93 2.78 3.31 -1.22
N ILE A 94 1.71 3.38 -0.43
CA ILE A 94 1.69 2.97 0.97
C ILE A 94 0.69 1.83 1.08
N TYR A 95 1.04 0.80 1.84
CA TYR A 95 0.13 -0.27 2.23
C TYR A 95 0.30 -0.54 3.73
N THR A 96 -0.73 -1.15 4.33
CA THR A 96 -0.63 -1.68 5.68
C THR A 96 -0.62 -3.19 5.64
N ALA A 97 0.02 -3.82 6.62
CA ALA A 97 0.05 -5.26 6.78
C ALA A 97 0.10 -5.62 8.27
N ALA A 98 -0.51 -6.74 8.64
CA ALA A 98 -0.56 -7.20 10.01
C ALA A 98 0.10 -8.57 10.16
N LEU A 99 1.14 -8.64 10.99
CA LEU A 99 1.62 -9.91 11.51
C LEU A 99 0.66 -10.34 12.62
N VAL A 100 -0.09 -11.40 12.38
CA VAL A 100 -1.04 -11.97 13.36
C VAL A 100 -0.41 -13.20 14.00
N GLU A 101 -0.26 -13.15 15.32
CA GLU A 101 0.25 -14.25 16.14
C GLU A 101 -0.90 -14.85 16.98
N THR A 102 -1.05 -16.18 16.94
CA THR A 102 -2.03 -16.91 17.76
C THR A 102 -1.51 -17.15 19.18
N LEU A 103 -2.39 -17.52 20.12
CA LEU A 103 -1.99 -17.84 21.50
C LEU A 103 -0.99 -19.01 21.59
N GLU A 104 -1.01 -19.92 20.61
CA GLU A 104 -0.07 -21.03 20.45
C GLU A 104 1.22 -20.63 19.71
N LYS A 105 1.48 -19.33 19.54
CA LYS A 105 2.68 -18.77 18.90
C LYS A 105 2.83 -19.20 17.44
N LYS A 106 1.72 -19.23 16.71
CA LYS A 106 1.70 -19.45 15.25
C LYS A 106 1.48 -18.14 14.53
N ILE A 107 2.12 -17.97 13.38
CA ILE A 107 1.96 -16.81 12.51
C ILE A 107 0.97 -17.19 11.40
N ILE A 108 0.01 -16.31 11.14
CA ILE A 108 -0.92 -16.45 10.03
C ILE A 108 -0.31 -15.84 8.77
N ILE A 109 -0.31 -16.61 7.67
CA ILE A 109 0.12 -16.21 6.34
C ILE A 109 -0.98 -16.59 5.36
N GLY A 110 -1.40 -15.65 4.52
CA GLY A 110 -2.33 -15.88 3.42
C GLY A 110 -1.59 -16.21 2.12
N GLU A 111 -2.22 -17.01 1.26
CA GLU A 111 -1.77 -17.25 -0.11
C GLU A 111 -2.73 -16.58 -1.09
N MET A 112 -2.17 -15.77 -1.99
CA MET A 112 -2.94 -15.07 -3.00
C MET A 112 -3.58 -16.02 -4.02
N ALA A 113 -4.88 -15.83 -4.28
CA ALA A 113 -5.64 -16.67 -5.19
C ALA A 113 -5.15 -16.60 -6.66
N PRO A 114 -5.42 -17.63 -7.49
CA PRO A 114 -4.95 -17.70 -8.88
C PRO A 114 -5.35 -16.55 -9.81
N ASN A 115 -6.45 -15.86 -9.49
CA ASN A 115 -7.03 -14.79 -10.29
C ASN A 115 -6.55 -13.38 -9.88
N THR A 116 -5.54 -13.27 -9.02
CA THR A 116 -4.98 -11.99 -8.55
C THR A 116 -3.80 -11.51 -9.41
N SER A 117 -3.28 -10.32 -9.14
CA SER A 117 -2.08 -9.80 -9.82
C SER A 117 -0.79 -10.50 -9.41
N THR A 118 -0.77 -11.18 -8.25
CA THR A 118 0.37 -11.96 -7.74
C THR A 118 -0.07 -13.34 -7.22
N PRO A 119 -0.50 -14.26 -8.11
CA PRO A 119 -0.93 -15.61 -7.73
C PRO A 119 0.10 -16.40 -6.93
N GLY A 120 -0.33 -17.15 -5.91
CA GLY A 120 0.54 -18.01 -5.08
C GLY A 120 1.49 -17.25 -4.14
N ARG A 121 1.43 -15.92 -4.13
CA ARG A 121 2.24 -15.11 -3.22
C ARG A 121 1.78 -15.33 -1.79
N LEU A 122 2.74 -15.68 -0.92
CA LEU A 122 2.55 -15.71 0.52
C LEU A 122 2.70 -14.30 1.10
N GLN A 123 1.72 -13.86 1.89
CA GLN A 123 1.72 -12.52 2.48
C GLN A 123 1.00 -12.47 3.83
N PHE A 124 1.33 -11.45 4.61
CA PHE A 124 0.50 -11.05 5.74
C PHE A 124 -0.83 -10.46 5.25
N PRO A 125 -1.90 -10.56 6.06
CA PRO A 125 -3.12 -9.85 5.76
C PRO A 125 -2.88 -8.34 5.71
N GLY A 126 -3.50 -7.68 4.74
CA GLY A 126 -3.27 -6.26 4.49
C GLY A 126 -3.53 -5.84 3.06
N GLY A 127 -3.51 -4.53 2.84
CA GLY A 127 -3.96 -3.94 1.60
C GLY A 127 -3.45 -2.53 1.36
N GLY A 128 -3.71 -2.06 0.14
CA GLY A 128 -3.47 -0.67 -0.24
C GLY A 128 -4.49 0.26 0.40
N LEU A 129 -4.16 1.56 0.42
CA LEU A 129 -5.06 2.60 0.91
C LEU A 129 -6.15 2.91 -0.10
N ASP A 130 -7.38 3.16 0.37
CA ASP A 130 -8.51 3.62 -0.44
C ASP A 130 -9.14 4.92 0.08
N LYS A 131 -10.09 5.48 -0.67
CA LYS A 131 -10.72 6.77 -0.33
C LYS A 131 -11.51 6.76 0.98
N ASN A 132 -12.02 5.60 1.40
CA ASN A 132 -12.74 5.45 2.65
C ASN A 132 -11.81 5.53 3.86
N ASP A 133 -10.49 5.37 3.67
CA ASP A 133 -9.49 5.51 4.73
C ASP A 133 -9.19 6.99 5.05
N ILE A 134 -9.68 7.94 4.23
CA ILE A 134 -9.50 9.37 4.47
C ILE A 134 -10.41 9.85 5.59
N GLU A 135 -9.83 10.53 6.57
CA GLU A 135 -10.51 11.27 7.62
C GLU A 135 -10.07 12.74 7.59
N LYS A 136 -10.98 13.61 7.15
CA LYS A 136 -10.69 15.00 6.79
C LYS A 136 -9.64 15.05 5.66
N ASN A 137 -8.37 15.28 6.00
CA ASN A 137 -7.23 15.34 5.07
C ASN A 137 -6.11 14.37 5.47
N ASN A 138 -6.33 13.44 6.41
CA ASN A 138 -5.35 12.42 6.78
C ASN A 138 -5.86 11.04 6.40
N ILE A 139 -4.95 10.12 6.10
CA ILE A 139 -5.30 8.71 5.93
C ILE A 139 -5.16 7.99 7.27
N ASN A 140 -6.24 7.35 7.71
CA ASN A 140 -6.27 6.56 8.92
C ASN A 140 -5.76 5.13 8.64
N LEU A 141 -4.45 4.92 8.84
CA LEU A 141 -3.79 3.63 8.63
C LEU A 141 -4.37 2.52 9.53
N ASN A 142 -4.82 2.85 10.75
CA ASN A 142 -5.44 1.86 11.66
C ASN A 142 -6.80 1.41 11.14
N LYS A 143 -7.58 2.33 10.57
CA LYS A 143 -8.86 2.02 9.93
C LYS A 143 -8.65 1.08 8.73
N ASN A 144 -7.67 1.39 7.87
CA ASN A 144 -7.33 0.56 6.72
C ASN A 144 -7.00 -0.88 7.17
N ILE A 145 -6.00 -1.07 8.03
CA ILE A 145 -5.59 -2.44 8.42
C ILE A 145 -6.67 -3.19 9.23
N THR A 146 -7.51 -2.48 10.00
CA THR A 146 -8.64 -3.10 10.71
C THR A 146 -9.66 -3.69 9.73
N LYS A 147 -9.94 -2.97 8.64
CA LYS A 147 -10.80 -3.43 7.55
C LYS A 147 -10.19 -4.66 6.86
N GLU A 148 -8.92 -4.60 6.47
CA GLU A 148 -8.23 -5.71 5.81
C GLU A 148 -8.20 -6.99 6.67
N ILE A 149 -7.86 -6.89 7.96
CA ILE A 149 -7.90 -8.04 8.89
C ILE A 149 -9.30 -8.65 8.97
N LYS A 150 -10.35 -7.82 9.00
CA LYS A 150 -11.73 -8.29 9.07
C LYS A 150 -12.16 -8.96 7.76
N GLU A 151 -11.78 -8.41 6.62
CA GLU A 151 -12.14 -8.96 5.30
C GLU A 151 -11.42 -10.27 5.01
N GLU A 152 -10.12 -10.36 5.31
CA GLU A 152 -9.31 -11.52 4.94
C GLU A 152 -9.31 -12.64 5.99
N LEU A 153 -9.46 -12.30 7.29
CA LEU A 153 -9.42 -13.27 8.39
C LEU A 153 -10.73 -13.39 9.17
N GLY A 154 -11.72 -12.51 8.95
CA GLY A 154 -12.94 -12.47 9.75
C GLY A 154 -12.75 -12.02 11.20
N ILE A 155 -11.58 -11.45 11.54
CA ILE A 155 -11.24 -11.04 12.90
C ILE A 155 -11.61 -9.57 13.10
N ASP A 156 -12.43 -9.29 14.11
CA ASP A 156 -12.68 -7.91 14.56
C ASP A 156 -11.67 -7.54 15.66
N ILE A 157 -10.75 -6.62 15.35
CA ILE A 157 -9.70 -6.18 16.30
C ILE A 157 -10.25 -5.50 17.57
N ASN A 158 -11.51 -5.07 17.55
CA ASN A 158 -12.17 -4.49 18.71
C ASN A 158 -12.79 -5.55 19.63
N TYR A 159 -12.90 -6.81 19.18
CA TYR A 159 -13.44 -7.89 19.99
C TYR A 159 -12.37 -8.47 20.91
N LYS A 160 -12.32 -7.96 22.15
CA LYS A 160 -11.26 -8.24 23.12
C LYS A 160 -11.19 -9.68 23.62
N GLU A 161 -12.26 -10.45 23.44
CA GLU A 161 -12.23 -11.89 23.72
C GLU A 161 -11.36 -12.67 22.73
N HIS A 162 -11.18 -12.16 21.51
CA HIS A 162 -10.36 -12.79 20.46
C HIS A 162 -9.00 -12.10 20.26
N VAL A 163 -8.92 -10.80 20.56
CA VAL A 163 -7.71 -10.00 20.31
C VAL A 163 -7.18 -9.40 21.60
N SER A 164 -6.06 -9.95 22.08
CA SER A 164 -5.38 -9.49 23.30
C SER A 164 -4.70 -8.13 23.12
N TYR A 165 -4.08 -7.89 21.95
CA TYR A 165 -3.33 -6.68 21.67
C TYR A 165 -3.27 -6.38 20.16
N PHE A 166 -3.32 -5.09 19.82
CA PHE A 166 -3.20 -4.61 18.45
C PHE A 166 -2.53 -3.22 18.44
N LYS A 167 -1.41 -3.08 17.72
CA LYS A 167 -0.68 -1.81 17.59
C LYS A 167 0.22 -1.79 16.36
N GLN A 168 0.37 -0.61 15.77
CA GLN A 168 1.42 -0.34 14.78
C GLN A 168 2.80 -0.45 15.43
N HIS A 169 3.73 -1.15 14.77
CA HIS A 169 5.04 -1.47 15.34
C HIS A 169 6.19 -1.15 14.39
N PHE A 170 6.05 -1.47 13.10
CA PHE A 170 7.14 -1.37 12.15
C PHE A 170 6.80 -0.51 10.94
N LEU A 171 7.78 0.23 10.46
CA LEU A 171 7.79 0.83 9.13
C LEU A 171 8.80 0.09 8.26
N LYS A 172 8.33 -0.47 7.15
CA LYS A 172 9.19 -1.05 6.11
C LYS A 172 9.45 -0.02 5.02
N THR A 173 10.72 0.19 4.68
CA THR A 173 11.15 0.91 3.46
C THR A 173 12.19 0.09 2.70
N GLY A 174 12.51 0.50 1.48
CA GLY A 174 13.53 -0.18 0.68
C GLY A 174 13.09 -1.56 0.17
N GLY A 175 14.06 -2.32 -0.35
CA GLY A 175 13.82 -3.55 -1.11
C GLY A 175 13.55 -3.33 -2.60
N ILE A 176 13.24 -4.43 -3.28
CA ILE A 176 13.10 -4.51 -4.75
C ILE A 176 11.86 -3.75 -5.24
N HIS A 177 10.83 -3.69 -4.41
CA HIS A 177 9.55 -3.02 -4.67
C HIS A 177 9.34 -1.80 -3.75
N ASP A 178 10.37 -0.97 -3.57
CA ASP A 178 10.26 0.32 -2.85
C ASP A 178 9.72 1.44 -3.75
N PHE A 179 8.64 1.11 -4.45
CA PHE A 179 7.74 2.02 -5.11
C PHE A 179 6.39 1.79 -4.44
#